data_AF-A0A0K8V111-F1
#
_entry.id   AF-A0A0K8V111-F1
#
_cell.length_a   1.000
_cell.length_b   1.000
_cell.length_c   1.000
_cell.angle_alpha   90.00
_cell.angle_beta   90.00
_cell.angle_gamma   90.00
#
_symmetry.space_group_name_H-M   'P 1'
#
loop_
_entity.id
_entity.type
_entity.pdbx_description
1 polymer ?
#
loop_
_entity_poly.entity_id
_entity_poly.type
_entity_poly.pdbx_seq_one_letter_code
_entity_poly.pdbx_strand_id
1 'polypeptide(L)'
;MAHLLLLAVVAALLLAGFLLFRYGNIPRQHIIVTLSVLMAWCFSFLIVFTIPLDVTNTLYRQCLQENNDMGTSMASEDFNNSKIEITSETNSHCQAPWGMIPDDVFPNLWRIIYWSSQFLTWLIMPLMQSYLKAGDFTIKGKLKSALVENAIYYSSYLFICGVLLIYIAAKGVSLDWQKLKAIASSASNTWGLFLLVLLLA
;
A
#
# COMPACT_ATOMS: atom_id res chain seq x y z
N MET A 1 17.57 0.35 16.00
CA MET A 1 16.18 -0.08 15.78
C MET A 1 15.57 0.53 14.52
N ALA A 2 15.53 1.86 14.34
CA ALA A 2 14.99 2.50 13.10
C ALA A 2 15.91 2.48 11.87
N HIS A 3 17.19 2.13 12.04
CA HIS A 3 18.19 2.22 10.97
C HIS A 3 17.96 1.25 9.81
N LEU A 4 17.34 0.08 10.03
CA LEU A 4 17.12 -0.91 8.98
C LEU A 4 16.03 -0.44 8.00
N LEU A 5 14.95 0.14 8.51
CA LEU A 5 13.90 0.75 7.69
C LEU A 5 14.43 1.99 6.95
N LEU A 6 15.24 2.82 7.61
CA LEU A 6 15.89 3.95 6.94
C LEU A 6 16.85 3.49 5.83
N LEU A 7 17.64 2.44 6.08
CA LEU A 7 18.52 1.85 5.08
C LEU A 7 17.72 1.28 3.90
N ALA A 8 16.61 0.59 4.16
CA ALA A 8 15.71 0.10 3.13
C ALA A 8 15.15 1.26 2.28
N VAL A 9 14.77 2.37 2.91
CA VAL A 9 14.27 3.56 2.20
C VAL A 9 15.35 4.21 1.35
N VAL A 10 16.55 4.37 1.89
CA VAL A 10 17.69 4.93 1.16
C VAL A 10 18.08 4.01 0.00
N ALA A 11 18.14 2.70 0.21
CA ALA A 11 18.44 1.72 -0.83
C ALA A 11 17.39 1.74 -1.94
N ALA A 12 16.10 1.81 -1.60
CA ALA A 12 15.02 1.93 -2.57
C ALA A 12 15.12 3.24 -3.39
N LEU A 13 15.41 4.37 -2.75
CA LEU A 13 15.59 5.66 -3.42
C LEU A 13 16.80 5.66 -4.35
N LEU A 14 17.94 5.12 -3.90
CA LEU A 14 19.15 5.03 -4.71
C LEU A 14 18.95 4.10 -5.91
N LEU A 15 18.30 2.95 -5.71
CA LEU A 15 17.99 2.01 -6.79
C LEU A 15 17.02 2.63 -7.81
N ALA A 16 15.93 3.24 -7.34
CA ALA A 16 14.98 3.93 -8.19
C ALA A 16 15.64 5.08 -8.97
N GLY A 17 16.46 5.89 -8.30
CA GLY A 17 17.19 6.99 -8.92
C GLY A 17 18.23 6.52 -9.94
N PHE A 18 18.98 5.46 -9.63
CA PHE A 18 19.95 4.86 -10.53
C PHE A 18 19.28 4.31 -11.80
N LEU A 19 18.19 3.56 -11.65
CA LEU A 19 17.44 3.05 -12.79
C LEU A 19 16.84 4.20 -13.60
N LEU A 20 16.31 5.23 -12.96
CA LEU A 20 15.76 6.40 -13.65
C LEU A 20 16.84 7.16 -14.42
N PHE A 21 18.05 7.25 -13.89
CA PHE A 21 19.19 7.84 -14.60
C PHE A 21 19.65 6.96 -15.76
N ARG A 22 19.64 5.64 -15.60
CA ARG A 22 20.09 4.68 -16.61
C ARG A 22 19.11 4.55 -17.79
N TYR A 23 17.81 4.51 -17.50
CA TYR A 23 16.76 4.26 -18.49
C TYR A 23 15.98 5.51 -18.90
N GLY A 24 16.02 6.57 -18.09
CA GLY A 24 15.29 7.81 -18.33
C GLY A 24 16.13 8.83 -19.09
N ASN A 25 15.54 9.46 -20.10
CA ASN A 25 16.14 10.61 -20.78
C ASN A 25 15.75 11.92 -20.07
N ILE A 26 16.32 12.13 -18.87
CA ILE A 26 16.01 13.22 -17.93
C ILE A 26 15.99 14.63 -18.56
N PRO A 27 16.95 15.04 -19.41
CA PRO A 27 16.98 16.43 -19.89
C PRO A 27 15.87 16.77 -20.89
N ARG A 28 15.16 15.78 -21.44
CA ARG A 28 14.09 15.99 -22.44
C ARG A 28 12.67 15.87 -21.86
N GLN A 29 12.52 15.28 -20.68
CA GLN A 29 11.20 15.01 -20.10
C GLN A 29 10.76 16.08 -19.12
N HIS A 30 9.43 16.26 -19.00
CA HIS A 30 8.87 17.16 -18.00
C HIS A 30 9.15 16.65 -16.58
N ILE A 31 9.45 17.59 -15.68
CA ILE A 31 9.79 17.30 -14.28
C ILE A 31 8.69 16.47 -13.58
N ILE A 32 7.41 16.71 -13.90
CA ILE A 32 6.29 15.96 -13.31
C ILE A 32 6.37 14.47 -13.68
N VAL A 33 6.75 14.14 -14.92
CA VAL A 33 6.92 12.75 -15.36
C VAL A 33 8.06 12.10 -14.58
N THR A 34 9.21 12.78 -14.50
CA THR A 34 10.38 12.30 -13.74
C THR A 34 10.03 12.01 -12.28
N LEU A 35 9.36 12.94 -11.60
CA LEU A 35 8.95 12.77 -10.20
C LEU A 35 7.93 11.64 -10.02
N SER A 36 6.99 11.52 -10.95
CA SER A 36 5.95 10.48 -10.88
C SER A 36 6.55 9.08 -11.05
N VAL A 37 7.46 8.91 -12.02
CA VAL A 37 8.18 7.64 -12.24
C VAL A 37 9.10 7.32 -11.07
N LEU A 38 9.83 8.32 -10.56
CA LEU A 38 10.69 8.15 -9.38
C LEU A 38 9.87 7.67 -8.17
N MET A 39 8.73 8.30 -7.92
CA MET A 39 7.83 7.95 -6.82
C MET A 39 7.26 6.54 -6.98
N ALA A 40 6.80 6.19 -8.18
CA ALA A 40 6.28 4.85 -8.48
C ALA A 40 7.33 3.77 -8.25
N TRP A 41 8.55 3.96 -8.77
CA TRP A 41 9.64 3.00 -8.63
C TRP A 41 10.15 2.91 -7.21
N CYS A 42 10.23 4.05 -6.51
CA CYS A 42 10.57 4.07 -5.09
C CYS A 42 9.60 3.21 -4.28
N PHE A 43 8.29 3.37 -4.46
CA PHE A 43 7.30 2.55 -3.74
C PHE A 43 7.39 1.07 -4.07
N SER A 44 7.60 0.70 -5.33
CA SER A 44 7.78 -0.70 -5.73
C SER A 44 8.97 -1.34 -5.02
N PHE A 45 10.13 -0.67 -4.98
CA PHE A 45 11.31 -1.19 -4.28
C PHE A 45 11.15 -1.16 -2.75
N LEU A 46 10.50 -0.12 -2.21
CA LEU A 46 10.19 -0.04 -0.78
C LEU A 46 9.35 -1.23 -0.32
N ILE A 47 8.33 -1.62 -1.09
CA ILE A 47 7.48 -2.78 -0.77
C ILE A 47 8.34 -4.06 -0.67
N VAL A 48 9.22 -4.30 -1.64
CA VAL A 48 10.09 -5.49 -1.66
C VAL A 48 10.97 -5.58 -0.42
N PHE A 49 11.56 -4.46 0.01
CA PHE A 49 12.39 -4.47 1.21
C PHE A 49 11.59 -4.48 2.52
N THR A 50 10.41 -3.86 2.54
CA THR A 50 9.60 -3.73 3.76
C THR A 50 8.88 -5.03 4.11
N ILE A 51 8.46 -5.83 3.13
CA ILE A 51 7.73 -7.09 3.36
C ILE A 51 8.51 -8.05 4.29
N PRO A 52 9.79 -8.39 4.04
CA PRO A 52 10.55 -9.27 4.93
C PRO A 52 10.67 -8.73 6.36
N LEU A 53 10.82 -7.41 6.50
CA LEU A 53 10.89 -6.76 7.83
C LEU A 53 9.56 -6.86 8.57
N ASP A 54 8.44 -6.64 7.87
CA ASP A 54 7.09 -6.71 8.43
C ASP A 54 6.75 -8.14 8.87
N VAL A 55 7.05 -9.13 8.01
CA VAL A 55 6.86 -10.55 8.33
C VAL A 55 7.68 -10.96 9.55
N THR A 56 8.95 -10.53 9.64
CA THR A 56 9.79 -10.88 10.79
C THR A 56 9.26 -10.26 12.09
N ASN A 57 8.76 -9.02 12.05
CA ASN A 57 8.21 -8.34 13.22
C ASN A 57 6.88 -8.98 13.66
N THR A 58 6.03 -9.39 12.71
CA THR A 58 4.76 -10.06 13.01
C THR A 58 4.97 -11.45 13.59
N LEU A 59 5.91 -12.25 13.06
CA LEU A 59 6.29 -13.55 13.61
C LEU A 59 6.83 -13.43 15.04
N TYR A 60 7.68 -12.43 15.30
CA TYR A 60 8.19 -12.17 16.64
C TYR A 60 7.07 -11.84 17.64
N ARG A 61 6.07 -11.05 17.21
CA ARG A 61 4.92 -10.68 18.05
C ARG A 61 3.98 -11.85 18.31
N GLN A 62 3.78 -12.71 17.32
CA GLN A 62 3.02 -13.96 17.48
C GLN A 62 3.68 -14.87 18.53
N CYS A 63 5.00 -15.04 18.44
CA CYS A 63 5.78 -15.79 19.44
C CYS A 63 5.60 -15.22 20.86
N LEU A 64 5.66 -13.89 21.01
CA LEU A 64 5.49 -13.25 22.32
C LEU A 64 4.08 -13.47 22.89
N GLN A 65 3.06 -13.42 22.05
CA GLN A 65 1.67 -13.65 22.45
C GLN A 65 1.44 -15.08 22.92
N GLU A 66 1.90 -16.07 22.16
CA GLU A 66 1.77 -17.50 22.50
C GLU A 66 2.45 -17.85 23.83
N ASN A 67 3.63 -17.26 24.09
CA ASN A 67 4.33 -17.44 25.36
C ASN A 67 3.58 -16.84 26.57
N ASN A 68 2.94 -15.70 26.40
CA ASN A 68 2.14 -15.08 27.47
C ASN A 68 0.87 -15.88 27.77
N ASP A 69 0.23 -16.44 26.74
CA ASP A 69 -0.96 -17.28 26.88
C ASP A 69 -0.63 -18.63 27.55
N MET A 70 0.53 -19.22 27.27
CA MET A 70 1.04 -20.43 27.93
C MET A 70 1.44 -20.19 29.39
N GLY A 71 2.04 -19.04 29.71
CA GLY A 71 2.35 -18.64 31.09
C GLY A 71 1.13 -18.43 31.98
N THR A 72 0.00 -18.03 31.38
CA THR A 72 -1.28 -17.85 32.08
C THR A 72 -2.01 -19.17 32.30
N SER A 73 -1.91 -20.11 31.34
CA SER A 73 -2.52 -21.44 31.43
C SER A 73 -1.87 -22.35 32.49
N MET A 74 -0.60 -22.09 32.85
CA MET A 74 0.08 -22.77 33.96
C MET A 74 -0.26 -22.21 35.34
N ALA A 75 -0.95 -21.07 35.44
CA ALA A 75 -1.38 -20.49 36.72
C ALA A 75 -2.76 -21.01 37.17
N SER A 76 -3.44 -21.81 36.36
CA SER A 76 -4.76 -22.36 36.66
C SER A 76 -4.93 -23.77 36.09
N GLU A 77 -4.31 -24.77 36.71
CA GLU A 77 -4.83 -26.14 36.80
C GLU A 77 -3.95 -26.98 37.74
N ASP A 78 -4.43 -27.18 38.97
CA ASP A 78 -4.06 -28.33 39.80
C ASP A 78 -4.48 -29.60 39.05
N PHE A 79 -3.56 -30.37 38.45
CA PHE A 79 -3.85 -31.78 38.18
C PHE A 79 -2.61 -32.69 38.17
N ASN A 80 -2.76 -33.80 38.89
CA ASN A 80 -1.73 -34.74 39.28
C ASN A 80 -1.11 -35.56 38.14
N ASN A 81 0.22 -35.65 38.18
CA ASN A 81 1.11 -36.71 37.71
C ASN A 81 0.54 -37.81 36.79
N SER A 82 0.83 -37.70 35.50
CA SER A 82 1.16 -38.87 34.68
C SER A 82 2.27 -38.52 33.70
N LYS A 83 3.42 -39.17 33.89
CA LYS A 83 4.65 -39.06 33.09
C LYS A 83 4.40 -39.56 31.66
N ILE A 84 3.96 -38.67 30.78
CA ILE A 84 4.08 -38.84 29.33
C ILE A 84 5.18 -37.87 28.90
N GLU A 85 6.32 -38.44 28.50
CA GLU A 85 7.48 -37.71 28.01
C GLU A 85 7.18 -37.21 26.58
N ILE A 86 6.39 -36.14 26.51
CA ILE A 86 6.42 -35.22 25.39
C ILE A 86 7.60 -34.31 25.69
N THR A 87 8.67 -34.43 24.91
CA THR A 87 9.75 -33.44 24.85
C THR A 87 9.17 -32.12 24.31
N SER A 88 8.44 -31.40 25.17
CA SER A 88 8.18 -29.99 24.98
C SER A 88 9.47 -29.26 25.30
N GLU A 89 10.16 -28.76 24.27
CA GLU A 89 11.16 -27.70 24.42
C GLU A 89 10.47 -26.45 25.01
N THR A 90 10.18 -26.46 26.31
CA THR A 90 9.78 -25.28 27.07
C THR A 90 11.02 -24.46 27.37
N ASN A 91 11.46 -23.74 26.34
CA ASN A 91 12.20 -22.48 26.43
C ASN A 91 12.15 -21.83 25.03
N SER A 92 10.94 -21.49 24.59
CA SER A 92 10.67 -20.64 23.42
C SER A 92 11.19 -19.22 23.69
N HIS A 93 12.50 -19.04 23.73
CA HIS A 93 13.11 -17.72 23.76
C HIS A 93 12.80 -17.02 22.44
N CYS A 94 11.79 -16.14 22.43
CA CYS A 94 11.53 -15.27 21.30
C CYS A 94 12.73 -14.33 21.14
N GLN A 95 13.57 -14.57 20.14
CA GLN A 95 14.71 -13.71 19.84
C GLN A 95 14.26 -12.49 19.08
N ALA A 96 14.55 -11.29 19.62
CA ALA A 96 14.20 -10.05 18.96
C ALA A 96 14.95 -9.90 17.63
N PRO A 97 14.28 -9.59 16.51
CA PRO A 97 14.95 -9.35 15.25
C PRO A 97 15.76 -8.05 15.30
N TRP A 98 16.89 -8.01 14.58
CA TRP A 98 17.80 -6.86 14.55
C TRP A 98 17.18 -5.54 14.07
N GLY A 99 15.96 -5.58 13.52
CA GLY A 99 15.19 -4.42 13.07
C GLY A 99 13.79 -4.36 13.69
N MET A 100 13.65 -4.61 14.99
CA MET A 100 12.34 -4.50 15.64
C MET A 100 11.83 -3.04 15.61
N ILE A 101 10.60 -2.87 15.14
CA ILE A 101 9.96 -1.60 14.82
C ILE A 101 8.64 -1.47 15.61
N PRO A 102 8.29 -0.27 16.10
CA PRO A 102 7.01 -0.01 16.78
C PRO A 102 5.78 -0.40 15.95
N ASP A 103 4.70 -0.75 16.64
CA ASP A 103 3.43 -1.22 16.05
C ASP A 103 2.76 -0.25 15.09
N ASP A 104 2.95 1.04 15.31
CA ASP A 104 2.31 2.11 14.57
C ASP A 104 2.96 2.39 13.22
N VAL A 105 4.24 1.99 13.04
CA VAL A 105 5.03 2.39 11.86
C VAL A 105 4.60 1.65 10.60
N PHE A 106 4.48 0.32 10.65
CA PHE A 106 4.09 -0.48 9.47
C PHE A 106 2.67 -0.12 8.97
N PRO A 107 1.62 -0.04 9.81
CA PRO A 107 0.29 0.37 9.36
C PRO A 107 0.26 1.78 8.75
N ASN A 108 1.02 2.72 9.32
CA ASN A 108 1.13 4.08 8.78
C ASN A 108 1.88 4.09 7.44
N LEU A 109 2.98 3.35 7.33
CA LEU A 109 3.75 3.19 6.10
C LEU A 109 2.88 2.60 4.98
N TRP A 110 2.19 1.49 5.25
CA TRP A 110 1.29 0.86 4.28
C TRP A 110 0.15 1.78 3.87
N ARG A 111 -0.39 2.58 4.79
CA ARG A 111 -1.39 3.61 4.47
C ARG A 111 -0.83 4.66 3.51
N ILE A 112 0.38 5.16 3.75
CA ILE A 112 1.02 6.15 2.88
C ILE A 112 1.26 5.57 1.49
N ILE A 113 1.84 4.37 1.41
CA ILE A 113 2.10 3.67 0.14
C ILE A 113 0.78 3.47 -0.62
N TYR A 114 -0.25 2.95 0.05
CA TYR A 114 -1.55 2.69 -0.55
C TYR A 114 -2.19 3.97 -1.13
N TRP A 115 -2.35 5.02 -0.32
CA TRP A 115 -2.99 6.26 -0.78
C TRP A 115 -2.18 6.99 -1.84
N SER A 116 -0.86 6.97 -1.74
CA SER A 116 0.00 7.59 -2.75
C SER A 116 -0.07 6.86 -4.09
N SER A 117 -0.11 5.52 -4.07
CA SER A 117 -0.29 4.70 -5.28
C SER A 117 -1.66 4.89 -5.91
N GLN A 118 -2.71 5.07 -5.09
CA GLN A 118 -4.04 5.38 -5.61
C GLN A 118 -4.08 6.76 -6.27
N PHE A 119 -3.45 7.76 -5.66
CA PHE A 119 -3.33 9.08 -6.26
C PHE A 119 -2.53 9.04 -7.58
N LEU A 120 -1.43 8.29 -7.63
CA LEU A 120 -0.64 8.12 -8.85
C LEU A 120 -1.46 7.48 -9.98
N THR A 121 -2.21 6.43 -9.66
CA THR A 121 -2.99 5.66 -10.65
C THR A 121 -4.19 6.43 -11.17
N TRP A 122 -4.95 7.06 -10.27
CA TRP A 122 -6.23 7.67 -10.63
C TRP A 122 -6.11 9.14 -11.01
N LEU A 123 -5.08 9.86 -10.56
CA LEU A 123 -4.87 11.27 -10.93
C LEU A 123 -3.73 11.44 -11.92
N ILE A 124 -2.53 10.99 -11.58
CA ILE A 124 -1.32 11.34 -12.33
C ILE A 124 -1.27 10.63 -13.68
N MET A 125 -1.50 9.32 -13.73
CA MET A 125 -1.54 8.54 -14.97
C MET A 125 -2.47 9.12 -16.05
N PRO A 126 -3.77 9.33 -15.78
CA PRO A 126 -4.70 9.85 -16.78
C PRO A 126 -4.41 11.31 -17.14
N LEU A 127 -3.94 12.13 -16.19
CA LEU A 127 -3.47 13.48 -16.46
C LEU A 127 -2.29 13.47 -17.44
N MET A 128 -1.34 12.55 -17.29
CA MET A 128 -0.23 12.40 -18.23
C MET A 128 -0.70 11.98 -19.61
N GLN A 129 -1.67 11.07 -19.71
CA GLN A 129 -2.23 10.64 -20.99
C GLN A 129 -2.91 11.79 -21.74
N SER A 130 -3.75 12.59 -21.08
CA SER A 130 -4.37 13.78 -21.70
C SER A 130 -3.34 14.87 -22.01
N TYR A 131 -2.36 15.07 -21.12
CA TYR A 131 -1.28 16.02 -21.37
C TYR A 131 -0.50 15.65 -22.63
N LEU A 132 -0.15 14.39 -22.87
CA LEU A 132 0.57 14.03 -24.10
C LEU A 132 -0.27 14.22 -25.38
N LYS A 133 -1.60 14.07 -25.30
CA LYS A 133 -2.52 14.26 -26.43
C LYS A 133 -2.79 15.73 -26.76
N ALA A 134 -2.68 16.63 -25.79
CA ALA A 134 -2.97 18.04 -25.98
C ALA A 134 -1.91 18.75 -26.86
N GLY A 135 -2.35 19.37 -27.96
CA GLY A 135 -1.51 20.07 -28.93
C GLY A 135 -1.17 21.54 -28.59
N ASP A 136 -1.53 22.01 -27.39
CA ASP A 136 -1.32 23.41 -27.00
C ASP A 136 0.16 23.78 -26.82
N PHE A 137 0.55 24.95 -27.32
CA PHE A 137 1.92 25.47 -27.26
C PHE A 137 2.34 26.00 -25.88
N THR A 138 1.40 26.22 -24.96
CA THR A 138 1.67 26.74 -23.60
C THR A 138 1.44 25.67 -22.53
N ILE A 139 2.45 25.42 -21.69
CA ILE A 139 2.43 24.41 -20.61
C ILE A 139 1.23 24.57 -19.66
N LYS A 140 0.90 25.82 -19.27
CA LYS A 140 -0.25 26.12 -18.39
C LYS A 140 -1.60 25.81 -19.06
N GLY A 141 -1.75 26.14 -20.34
CA GLY A 141 -2.96 25.83 -21.12
C GLY A 141 -3.14 24.33 -21.27
N LYS A 142 -2.06 23.65 -21.60
CA LYS A 142 -1.99 22.19 -21.75
C LYS A 142 -2.37 21.44 -20.46
N LEU A 143 -1.86 21.87 -19.31
CA LEU A 143 -2.22 21.29 -18.01
C LEU A 143 -3.68 21.58 -17.63
N LYS A 144 -4.16 22.82 -17.86
CA LYS A 144 -5.56 23.19 -17.59
C LYS A 144 -6.51 22.36 -18.45
N SER A 145 -6.23 22.23 -19.74
CA SER A 145 -7.05 21.45 -20.66
C SER A 145 -7.08 19.97 -20.26
N ALA A 146 -5.90 19.37 -20.00
CA ALA A 146 -5.79 17.99 -19.55
C ALA A 146 -6.53 17.74 -18.22
N LEU A 147 -6.48 18.68 -17.28
CA LEU A 147 -7.18 18.55 -16.00
C LEU A 147 -8.69 18.67 -16.17
N VAL A 148 -9.17 19.58 -17.02
CA VAL A 148 -10.61 19.76 -17.29
C VAL A 148 -11.20 18.52 -17.97
N GLU A 149 -10.52 17.96 -18.98
CA GLU A 149 -10.97 16.72 -19.64
C GLU A 149 -11.10 15.56 -18.66
N ASN A 150 -10.08 15.35 -17.83
CA ASN A 150 -10.10 14.31 -16.80
C ASN A 150 -11.18 14.59 -15.74
N ALA A 151 -11.35 15.84 -15.32
CA ALA A 151 -12.38 16.21 -14.35
C ALA A 151 -13.78 15.95 -14.89
N ILE A 152 -14.06 16.22 -16.18
CA ILE A 152 -15.35 15.92 -16.80
C ILE A 152 -15.58 14.40 -16.82
N TYR A 153 -14.59 13.62 -17.25
CA TYR A 153 -14.69 12.16 -17.29
C TYR A 153 -14.96 11.57 -15.90
N TYR A 154 -14.15 11.92 -14.91
CA TYR A 154 -14.32 11.44 -13.53
C TYR A 154 -15.62 11.94 -12.89
N SER A 155 -16.02 13.18 -13.15
CA SER A 155 -17.28 13.73 -12.65
C SER A 155 -18.49 12.98 -13.20
N SER A 156 -18.44 12.55 -14.46
CA SER A 156 -19.54 11.77 -15.05
C SER A 156 -19.67 10.38 -14.40
N TYR A 157 -18.56 9.69 -14.16
CA TYR A 157 -18.55 8.41 -13.43
C TYR A 157 -19.04 8.58 -11.98
N LEU A 158 -18.59 9.65 -11.31
CA LEU A 158 -18.99 9.96 -9.94
C LEU A 158 -20.48 10.31 -9.84
N PHE A 159 -21.04 10.99 -10.84
CA PHE A 159 -22.48 11.26 -10.92
C PHE A 159 -23.30 9.98 -11.02
N ILE A 160 -22.91 9.05 -11.91
CA ILE A 160 -23.57 7.74 -12.06
C ILE A 160 -23.49 6.95 -10.75
N CYS A 161 -22.31 6.92 -10.12
CA CYS A 161 -22.11 6.29 -8.82
C CYS A 161 -23.00 6.93 -7.74
N GLY A 162 -23.10 8.26 -7.72
CA GLY A 162 -23.96 9.00 -6.80
C GLY A 162 -25.44 8.62 -6.94
N VAL A 163 -25.96 8.50 -8.17
CA VAL A 163 -27.34 8.06 -8.42
C VAL A 163 -27.57 6.63 -7.91
N LEU A 164 -26.62 5.72 -8.15
CA LEU A 164 -26.70 4.34 -7.63
C LEU A 164 -26.69 4.31 -6.10
N LEU A 165 -25.87 5.13 -5.45
CA LEU A 165 -25.84 5.24 -4.00
C LEU A 165 -27.15 5.79 -3.45
N ILE A 166 -27.74 6.82 -4.06
CA ILE A 166 -29.05 7.34 -3.67
C ILE A 166 -30.13 6.26 -3.80
N TYR A 167 -30.10 5.44 -4.86
CA TYR A 167 -31.02 4.31 -5.01
C TYR A 167 -30.88 3.27 -3.89
N ILE A 168 -29.63 2.94 -3.51
CA ILE A 168 -29.36 2.02 -2.39
C ILE A 168 -29.79 2.63 -1.05
N ALA A 169 -29.59 3.94 -0.86
CA ALA A 169 -30.04 4.67 0.33
C ALA A 169 -31.57 4.62 0.46
N ALA A 170 -32.28 4.86 -0.65
CA ALA A 170 -33.74 4.84 -0.71
C ALA A 170 -34.32 3.44 -0.44
N LYS A 171 -33.55 2.37 -0.71
CA LYS A 171 -33.87 0.99 -0.32
C LYS A 171 -33.69 0.70 1.17
N GLY A 172 -33.30 1.69 1.99
CA GLY A 172 -33.24 1.59 3.46
C GLY A 172 -31.90 1.11 4.02
N VAL A 173 -30.84 1.08 3.22
CA VAL A 173 -29.49 0.71 3.69
C VAL A 173 -28.78 1.94 4.24
N SER A 174 -28.29 1.87 5.48
CA SER A 174 -27.49 2.93 6.09
C SER A 174 -26.13 3.04 5.39
N LEU A 175 -25.97 4.04 4.54
CA LEU A 175 -24.71 4.37 3.87
C LEU A 175 -23.82 5.16 4.81
N ASP A 176 -22.86 4.48 5.41
CA ASP A 176 -21.83 5.12 6.20
C ASP A 176 -20.57 5.40 5.34
N TRP A 177 -19.82 6.45 5.70
CA TRP A 177 -18.57 6.83 5.03
C TRP A 177 -17.56 5.68 5.03
N GLN A 178 -17.55 4.87 6.10
CA GLN A 178 -16.69 3.69 6.19
C GLN A 178 -17.05 2.64 5.13
N LYS A 179 -18.35 2.42 4.87
CA LYS A 179 -18.82 1.47 3.86
C LYS A 179 -18.52 1.97 2.45
N LEU A 180 -18.74 3.25 2.18
CA LEU A 180 -18.41 3.85 0.89
C LEU A 180 -16.92 3.74 0.59
N LYS A 181 -16.06 4.05 1.57
CA LYS A 181 -14.61 3.89 1.46
C LYS A 181 -14.20 2.44 1.21
N ALA A 182 -14.84 1.47 1.87
CA ALA A 182 -14.58 0.06 1.65
C ALA A 182 -14.99 -0.41 0.24
N ILE A 183 -16.14 0.04 -0.27
CA ILE A 183 -16.60 -0.24 -1.64
C ILE A 183 -15.61 0.35 -2.66
N ALA A 184 -15.21 1.62 -2.49
CA ALA A 184 -14.27 2.26 -3.40
C ALA A 184 -12.89 1.56 -3.39
N SER A 185 -12.40 1.17 -2.21
CA SER A 185 -11.13 0.44 -2.08
C SER A 185 -11.19 -0.95 -2.73
N SER A 186 -12.26 -1.71 -2.47
CA SER A 186 -12.45 -3.04 -3.07
C SER A 186 -12.60 -2.97 -4.59
N ALA A 187 -13.39 -2.03 -5.11
CA ALA A 187 -13.54 -1.81 -6.54
C ALA A 187 -12.21 -1.48 -7.23
N SER A 188 -11.39 -0.61 -6.62
CA SER A 188 -10.05 -0.30 -7.15
C SER A 188 -9.13 -1.51 -7.15
N ASN A 189 -9.21 -2.38 -6.15
CA ASN A 189 -8.40 -3.60 -6.09
C ASN A 189 -8.85 -4.62 -7.16
N THR A 190 -10.17 -4.77 -7.38
CA THR A 190 -10.71 -5.62 -8.44
C THR A 190 -10.29 -5.14 -9.82
N TRP A 191 -10.30 -3.82 -10.06
CA TRP A 191 -9.79 -3.25 -11.31
C TRP A 191 -8.30 -3.59 -11.54
N GLY A 192 -7.46 -3.45 -10.51
CA GLY A 192 -6.05 -3.81 -10.58
C GLY A 192 -5.83 -5.30 -10.89
N LEU A 193 -6.55 -6.19 -10.20
CA LEU A 193 -6.48 -7.63 -10.43
C LEU A 193 -6.97 -8.02 -11.84
N PHE A 194 -8.04 -7.40 -12.32
CA PHE A 194 -8.56 -7.61 -13.66
C PHE A 194 -7.51 -7.28 -14.74
N LEU A 195 -6.83 -6.13 -14.61
CA LEU A 195 -5.73 -5.77 -15.51
C LEU A 195 -4.55 -6.74 -15.41
N LEU A 196 -4.22 -7.21 -14.21
CA LEU A 196 -3.13 -8.17 -14.00
C LEU A 196 -3.42 -9.48 -14.74
N VAL A 197 -4.65 -10.00 -14.63
CA VAL A 197 -5.09 -11.20 -15.35
C VAL A 197 -5.04 -10.98 -16.87
N LEU A 198 -5.54 -9.84 -17.37
CA LEU A 198 -5.53 -9.53 -18.80
C LEU A 198 -4.12 -9.36 -19.39
N LEU A 199 -3.17 -8.87 -18.61
CA LEU A 199 -1.78 -8.68 -19.08
C LEU A 199 -0.93 -9.94 -18.94
N LEU A 200 -1.35 -10.88 -18.10
CA LEU A 200 -0.71 -12.19 -17.94
C LEU A 200 -1.22 -13.23 -18.94
N ALA A 201 -2.48 -13.07 -19.39
CA ALA A 201 -3.11 -13.89 -20.43
C ALA A 201 -2.68 -13.47 -21.84
#